data_AF-A0A7W7SRS8-F1
#
_entry.id   AF-A0A7W7SRS8-F1
#
_cell.length_a   1.000
_cell.length_b   1.000
_cell.length_c   1.000
_cell.angle_alpha   90.00
_cell.angle_beta   90.00
_cell.angle_gamma   90.00
#
_symmetry.space_group_name_H-M   'P 1'
#
loop_
_entity.id
_entity.type
_entity.pdbx_description
1 polymer ?
#
loop_
_entity_poly.entity_id
_entity_poly.type
_entity_poly.pdbx_seq_one_letter_code
_entity_poly.pdbx_strand_id
1 'polypeptide(L)'
;MTVIYESPGGSRQVLVLLDAAGNRVVEERIRMTDGRPVVIRHQHPDVLIHPYFVEGINPEICLYQGSFGFAADSNPTLLEGDIRFKWNPSTHIVVQGSRDASLVDLHDRLKPLDETLWKDFATVRFPPGAKLFVQSMDCALADPPEKSSLYQDNLGLQEIGVGPVDKIGFLIPNGWDANDGSMVCSPDNLTHSWNARVQVQAGDWSVTIDRTKQASRRDFRKGLKNTGGRAVTHIGELRRVGGAEFAPEDAALSWNLSASC
;
A
#
# COMPACT_ATOMS: atom_id res chain seq x y z
N MET A 1 -24.65 10.76 16.96
CA MET A 1 -24.84 11.50 15.70
C MET A 1 -23.72 12.49 15.58
N THR A 2 -22.95 12.40 14.50
CA THR A 2 -21.77 13.26 14.25
C THR A 2 -21.95 13.92 12.89
N VAL A 3 -21.91 15.25 12.85
CA VAL A 3 -21.90 15.99 11.57
C VAL A 3 -20.46 16.03 11.07
N ILE A 4 -20.22 15.50 9.87
CA ILE A 4 -18.87 15.42 9.28
C ILE A 4 -18.67 16.51 8.23
N TYR A 5 -19.76 16.98 7.61
CA TYR A 5 -19.72 18.07 6.66
C TYR A 5 -21.02 18.85 6.66
N GLU A 6 -20.91 20.18 6.54
CA GLU A 6 -22.02 21.09 6.29
C GLU A 6 -21.58 22.16 5.29
N SER A 7 -22.36 22.33 4.23
CA SER A 7 -22.12 23.40 3.25
C SER A 7 -22.38 24.78 3.88
N PRO A 8 -21.69 25.85 3.44
CA PRO A 8 -21.87 27.20 4.01
C PRO A 8 -23.32 27.74 3.99
N GLY A 9 -24.16 27.28 3.07
CA GLY A 9 -25.57 27.67 2.98
C GLY A 9 -26.56 26.68 3.61
N GLY A 10 -26.08 25.63 4.30
CA GLY A 10 -26.91 24.57 4.87
C GLY A 10 -27.68 23.74 3.83
N SER A 11 -27.36 23.87 2.54
CA SER A 11 -28.02 23.13 1.46
C SER A 11 -27.59 21.66 1.39
N ARG A 12 -26.46 21.32 2.00
CA ARG A 12 -25.93 19.96 2.10
C ARG A 12 -25.36 19.69 3.48
N GLN A 13 -25.75 18.58 4.09
CA GLN A 13 -25.18 18.07 5.34
C GLN A 13 -24.88 16.58 5.20
N VAL A 14 -23.74 16.14 5.73
CA VAL A 14 -23.36 14.73 5.81
C VAL A 14 -23.18 14.36 7.27
N LEU A 15 -23.92 13.33 7.69
CA LEU A 15 -23.99 12.86 9.06
C LEU A 15 -23.57 11.41 9.14
N VAL A 16 -22.91 11.05 10.24
CA VAL A 16 -22.69 9.66 10.64
C VAL A 16 -23.52 9.37 11.87
N LEU A 17 -24.34 8.33 11.73
CA LEU A 17 -25.25 7.82 12.74
C LEU A 17 -24.86 6.36 13.06
N LEU A 18 -25.32 5.87 14.21
CA LEU A 18 -25.31 4.46 14.53
C LEU A 18 -26.76 3.97 14.49
N ASP A 19 -27.01 2.83 13.84
CA ASP A 19 -28.32 2.18 13.88
C ASP A 19 -28.53 1.43 15.21
N ALA A 20 -29.69 0.80 15.35
CA ALA A 20 -30.03 0.04 16.56
C ALA A 20 -29.10 -1.16 16.85
N ALA A 21 -28.42 -1.67 15.82
CA ALA A 21 -27.45 -2.75 15.92
C ALA A 21 -26.01 -2.23 16.09
N GLY A 22 -25.82 -0.91 16.19
CA GLY A 22 -24.51 -0.27 16.31
C GLY A 22 -23.76 -0.15 14.98
N ASN A 23 -24.39 -0.43 13.84
CA ASN A 23 -23.76 -0.27 12.54
C ASN A 23 -23.71 1.21 12.14
N ARG A 24 -22.63 1.60 11.47
CA ARG A 24 -22.48 2.93 10.91
C ARG A 24 -23.47 3.16 9.77
N VAL A 25 -24.26 4.22 9.87
CA VAL A 25 -25.12 4.74 8.80
C VAL A 25 -24.60 6.11 8.39
N VAL A 26 -24.33 6.29 7.10
CA VAL A 26 -24.07 7.60 6.50
C VAL A 26 -25.39 8.17 6.01
N GLU A 27 -25.72 9.37 6.46
CA GLU A 27 -26.90 10.11 6.02
C GLU A 27 -26.47 11.42 5.35
N GLU A 28 -26.89 11.60 4.11
CA GLU A 28 -26.71 12.85 3.37
C GLU A 28 -28.05 13.55 3.23
N ARG A 29 -28.14 14.78 3.72
CA ARG A 29 -29.30 15.66 3.57
C ARG A 29 -28.99 16.72 2.54
N ILE A 30 -29.81 16.80 1.51
CA ILE A 30 -29.66 17.77 0.41
C ILE A 30 -30.96 18.57 0.30
N ARG A 31 -30.85 19.89 0.24
CA ARG A 31 -31.96 20.76 -0.12
C ARG A 31 -31.93 20.99 -1.62
N MET A 32 -32.92 20.45 -2.33
CA MET A 32 -33.06 20.62 -3.77
C MET A 32 -33.38 22.08 -4.12
N THR A 33 -33.24 22.44 -5.40
CA THR A 33 -33.49 23.81 -5.90
C THR A 33 -34.94 24.27 -5.71
N ASP A 34 -35.89 23.33 -5.62
CA ASP A 34 -37.31 23.57 -5.30
C ASP A 34 -37.59 23.62 -3.78
N GLY A 35 -36.55 23.58 -2.95
CA GLY A 35 -36.64 23.63 -1.49
C GLY A 35 -36.95 22.28 -0.83
N ARG A 36 -37.25 21.21 -1.59
CA ARG A 36 -37.53 19.90 -1.03
C ARG A 36 -36.28 19.27 -0.40
N PRO A 37 -36.39 18.69 0.81
CA PRO A 37 -35.30 17.90 1.37
C PRO A 37 -35.25 16.51 0.72
N VAL A 38 -34.06 16.09 0.34
CA VAL A 38 -33.73 14.72 -0.05
C VAL A 38 -32.80 14.16 1.02
N VAL A 39 -33.09 12.95 1.47
CA VAL A 39 -32.25 12.23 2.43
C VAL A 39 -31.79 10.93 1.77
N ILE A 40 -30.48 10.78 1.64
CA ILE A 40 -29.84 9.57 1.14
C ILE A 40 -29.19 8.87 2.33
N ARG A 41 -29.44 7.56 2.49
CA ARG A 41 -28.86 6.76 3.56
C ARG A 41 -28.18 5.53 2.99
N HIS A 42 -27.01 5.19 3.50
CA HIS A 42 -26.37 3.91 3.22
C HIS A 42 -25.56 3.40 4.41
N GLN A 43 -25.26 2.10 4.37
CA GLN A 43 -24.46 1.37 5.34
C GLN A 43 -23.24 0.69 4.67
N HIS A 44 -22.81 1.22 3.52
CA HIS A 44 -21.65 0.68 2.82
C HIS A 44 -20.40 0.73 3.72
N PRO A 45 -19.61 -0.35 3.76
CA PRO A 45 -18.35 -0.37 4.50
C PRO A 45 -17.32 0.54 3.82
N ASP A 46 -16.32 0.98 4.58
CA ASP A 46 -15.18 1.70 4.00
C ASP A 46 -14.38 0.79 3.10
N VAL A 47 -13.83 1.34 2.02
CA VAL A 47 -12.81 0.67 1.22
C VAL A 47 -11.58 0.34 2.08
N LEU A 48 -10.92 -0.78 1.77
CA LEU A 48 -9.64 -1.13 2.37
C LEU A 48 -8.58 -0.05 2.10
N ILE A 49 -7.75 0.20 3.10
CA ILE A 49 -6.63 1.15 3.03
C ILE A 49 -5.34 0.35 3.20
N HIS A 50 -4.33 0.70 2.42
CA HIS A 50 -3.00 0.11 2.51
C HIS A 50 -1.94 1.21 2.62
N PRO A 51 -0.98 1.10 3.56
CA PRO A 51 0.04 2.13 3.79
C PRO A 51 0.96 2.34 2.58
N TYR A 52 1.17 1.29 1.81
CA TYR A 52 1.98 1.31 0.59
C TYR A 52 1.16 1.57 -0.68
N PHE A 53 -0.10 2.01 -0.56
CA PHE A 53 -0.87 2.41 -1.73
C PHE A 53 -0.38 3.75 -2.26
N VAL A 54 -0.12 3.82 -3.57
CA VAL A 54 0.22 5.05 -4.28
C VAL A 54 -0.65 5.15 -5.54
N GLU A 55 -1.23 6.33 -5.76
CA GLU A 55 -2.02 6.60 -6.96
C GLU A 55 -1.13 6.84 -8.20
N GLY A 56 -1.67 6.54 -9.38
CA GLY A 56 -1.02 6.79 -10.66
C GLY A 56 -0.58 5.54 -11.41
N ILE A 57 0.04 5.77 -12.57
CA ILE A 57 0.59 4.72 -13.45
C ILE A 57 2.11 4.74 -13.31
N ASN A 58 2.67 3.56 -13.04
CA ASN A 58 4.07 3.32 -12.70
C ASN A 58 4.60 4.12 -11.49
N PRO A 59 3.81 4.38 -10.42
CA PRO A 59 4.37 5.09 -9.27
C PRO A 59 5.40 4.22 -8.55
N GLU A 60 6.55 4.77 -8.20
CA GLU A 60 7.45 4.12 -7.23
C GLU A 60 6.75 4.06 -5.87
N ILE A 61 6.87 2.93 -5.17
CA ILE A 61 6.27 2.76 -3.84
C ILE A 61 7.39 2.81 -2.81
N CYS A 62 7.36 3.80 -1.93
CA CYS A 62 8.33 3.91 -0.84
C CYS A 62 7.98 2.93 0.27
N LEU A 63 8.90 2.01 0.57
CA LEU A 63 8.75 0.96 1.58
C LEU A 63 9.36 1.39 2.92
N TYR A 64 10.43 2.19 2.86
CA TYR A 64 11.18 2.66 4.01
C TYR A 64 11.92 3.97 3.68
N GLN A 65 12.06 4.86 4.66
CA GLN A 65 12.90 6.06 4.58
C GLN A 65 13.62 6.26 5.93
N GLY A 66 14.94 6.45 5.89
CA GLY A 66 15.79 6.64 7.06
C GLY A 66 17.12 5.91 6.95
N SER A 67 17.74 5.64 8.10
CA SER A 67 19.07 5.02 8.18
C SER A 67 19.01 3.50 8.06
N PHE A 68 19.85 2.92 7.21
CA PHE A 68 20.03 1.46 7.08
C PHE A 68 21.48 1.11 6.78
N GLY A 69 21.88 -0.16 6.95
CA GLY A 69 23.18 -0.67 6.53
C GLY A 69 23.04 -1.97 5.74
N PHE A 70 24.07 -2.38 5.01
CA PHE A 70 24.07 -3.67 4.30
C PHE A 70 24.48 -4.81 5.23
N ALA A 71 23.81 -5.96 5.14
CA ALA A 71 24.03 -7.07 6.06
C ALA A 71 25.37 -7.80 5.84
N ALA A 72 25.92 -7.71 4.63
CA ALA A 72 27.21 -8.30 4.26
C ALA A 72 28.41 -7.60 4.94
N ASP A 73 28.21 -6.36 5.40
CA ASP A 73 29.26 -5.60 6.06
C ASP A 73 29.44 -6.08 7.51
N SER A 74 30.67 -6.46 7.86
CA SER A 74 31.03 -6.84 9.24
C SER A 74 30.90 -5.67 10.21
N ASN A 75 30.98 -4.44 9.71
CA ASN A 75 30.71 -3.21 10.45
C ASN A 75 29.85 -2.29 9.56
N PRO A 76 28.52 -2.50 9.54
CA PRO A 76 27.64 -1.81 8.61
C PRO A 76 27.64 -0.32 8.94
N THR A 77 28.24 0.47 8.06
CA THR A 77 28.11 1.91 8.20
C THR A 77 26.72 2.30 7.75
N LEU A 78 26.04 3.10 8.56
CA LEU A 78 24.70 3.54 8.25
C LEU A 78 24.71 4.51 7.06
N LEU A 79 23.80 4.26 6.13
CA LEU A 79 23.46 5.09 5.00
C LEU A 79 22.13 5.75 5.29
N GLU A 80 22.00 7.02 4.96
CA GLU A 80 20.70 7.71 4.95
C GLU A 80 20.09 7.61 3.55
N GLY A 81 18.86 7.10 3.47
CA GLY A 81 18.16 7.01 2.20
C GLY A 81 16.81 6.32 2.30
N ASP A 82 16.49 5.53 1.29
CA ASP A 82 15.18 4.92 1.15
C ASP A 82 15.24 3.53 0.50
N ILE A 83 14.18 2.77 0.71
CA ILE A 83 13.91 1.50 0.04
C ILE A 83 12.61 1.68 -0.71
N ARG A 84 12.60 1.38 -2.00
CA ARG A 84 11.44 1.57 -2.86
C ARG A 84 11.22 0.41 -3.81
N PHE A 85 9.96 0.14 -4.10
CA PHE A 85 9.56 -0.80 -5.13
C PHE A 85 9.40 -0.06 -6.46
N LYS A 86 10.06 -0.59 -7.50
CA LYS A 86 10.01 -0.06 -8.87
C LYS A 86 9.30 -1.02 -9.79
N TRP A 87 8.47 -0.46 -10.67
CA TRP A 87 7.76 -1.21 -11.70
C TRP A 87 8.61 -1.48 -12.93
N ASN A 88 9.46 -0.53 -13.34
CA ASN A 88 10.15 -0.53 -14.63
C ASN A 88 11.67 -0.43 -14.43
N PRO A 89 12.47 -0.95 -15.37
CA PRO A 89 12.07 -1.76 -16.55
C PRO A 89 11.63 -3.19 -16.18
N SER A 90 12.01 -3.67 -15.00
CA SER A 90 11.55 -4.92 -14.39
C SER A 90 11.01 -4.63 -12.98
N THR A 91 10.18 -5.52 -12.42
CA THR A 91 9.71 -5.37 -11.04
C THR A 91 10.85 -5.71 -10.09
N HIS A 92 11.25 -4.79 -9.22
CA HIS A 92 12.27 -5.04 -8.21
C HIS A 92 12.17 -4.04 -7.06
N ILE A 93 12.79 -4.40 -5.93
CA ILE A 93 12.99 -3.47 -4.81
C ILE A 93 14.40 -2.92 -4.94
N VAL A 94 14.52 -1.60 -4.89
CA VAL A 94 15.79 -0.88 -4.89
C VAL A 94 16.00 -0.30 -3.51
N VAL A 95 17.22 -0.47 -2.99
CA VAL A 95 17.71 0.31 -1.88
C VAL A 95 18.62 1.41 -2.42
N GLN A 96 18.43 2.64 -1.96
CA GLN A 96 19.25 3.78 -2.31
C GLN A 96 19.66 4.51 -1.03
N GLY A 97 20.95 4.74 -0.84
CA GLY A 97 21.48 5.36 0.37
C GLY A 97 22.69 6.23 0.09
N SER A 98 22.90 7.21 0.97
CA SER A 98 24.02 8.13 0.88
C SER A 98 24.67 8.36 2.24
N ARG A 99 25.97 8.64 2.22
CA ARG A 99 26.74 9.07 3.38
C ARG A 99 27.85 10.02 2.96
N ASP A 100 28.46 10.70 3.92
CA ASP A 100 29.67 11.49 3.70
C ASP A 100 30.78 10.60 3.12
N ALA A 101 31.47 11.12 2.10
CA ALA A 101 32.51 10.38 1.43
C ALA A 101 33.74 10.19 2.33
N SER A 102 34.23 8.94 2.39
CA SER A 102 35.44 8.54 3.09
C SER A 102 36.50 8.01 2.12
N LEU A 103 37.75 7.93 2.57
CA LEU A 103 38.83 7.33 1.76
C LEU A 103 38.57 5.85 1.44
N VAL A 104 37.80 5.15 2.28
CA VAL A 104 37.41 3.75 2.04
C VAL A 104 36.51 3.65 0.81
N ASP A 105 35.55 4.57 0.66
CA ASP A 105 34.64 4.60 -0.50
C ASP A 105 35.41 4.77 -1.82
N LEU A 106 36.49 5.58 -1.80
CA LEU A 106 37.36 5.77 -2.98
C LEU A 106 38.15 4.50 -3.31
N HIS A 107 38.62 3.78 -2.30
CA HIS A 107 39.35 2.52 -2.51
C HIS A 107 38.43 1.45 -3.11
N ASP A 108 37.18 1.35 -2.62
CA ASP A 108 36.21 0.37 -3.13
C ASP A 108 35.81 0.66 -4.59
N ARG A 109 35.71 1.95 -4.98
CA ARG A 109 35.47 2.33 -6.39
C ARG A 109 36.61 1.97 -7.34
N LEU A 110 37.83 1.80 -6.81
CA LEU A 110 39.00 1.44 -7.60
C LEU A 110 39.22 -0.07 -7.68
N LYS A 111 38.44 -0.88 -6.95
CA LYS A 111 38.52 -2.34 -7.06
C LYS A 111 38.10 -2.77 -8.47
N PRO A 112 38.77 -3.78 -9.06
CA PRO A 112 38.33 -4.37 -10.31
C PRO A 112 36.87 -4.80 -10.18
N LEU A 113 36.08 -4.60 -11.24
CA LEU A 113 34.72 -5.13 -11.31
C LEU A 113 34.79 -6.64 -11.12
N ASP A 114 34.05 -7.15 -10.13
CA ASP A 114 33.89 -8.59 -9.95
C ASP A 114 33.07 -9.12 -11.14
N GLU A 115 33.69 -9.93 -12.00
CA GLU A 115 33.10 -10.43 -13.24
C GLU A 115 32.20 -11.67 -13.03
N THR A 116 31.85 -12.00 -11.78
CA THR A 116 30.98 -13.13 -11.49
C THR A 116 29.59 -12.94 -12.11
N LEU A 117 29.16 -13.93 -12.91
CA LEU A 117 27.82 -13.97 -13.52
C LEU A 117 26.68 -14.09 -12.49
N TRP A 118 27.00 -14.52 -11.27
CA TRP A 118 26.04 -14.69 -10.19
C TRP A 118 26.27 -13.60 -9.15
N LYS A 119 25.29 -12.73 -8.96
CA LYS A 119 25.30 -11.70 -7.93
C LYS A 119 24.24 -12.06 -6.89
N ASP A 120 24.67 -12.28 -5.65
CA ASP A 120 23.74 -12.37 -4.53
C ASP A 120 23.03 -11.02 -4.36
N PHE A 121 21.72 -11.07 -4.11
CA PHE A 121 20.98 -9.84 -3.83
C PHE A 121 21.38 -9.27 -2.48
N ALA A 122 21.47 -7.94 -2.41
CA ALA A 122 21.75 -7.26 -1.16
C ALA A 122 20.62 -7.50 -0.15
N THR A 123 20.99 -7.57 1.12
CA THR A 123 20.07 -7.56 2.25
C THR A 123 20.42 -6.39 3.16
N VAL A 124 19.40 -5.73 3.71
CA VAL A 124 19.59 -4.56 4.58
C VAL A 124 19.34 -4.90 6.03
N ARG A 125 20.02 -4.18 6.92
CA ARG A 125 19.82 -4.16 8.36
C ARG A 125 19.39 -2.78 8.79
N PHE A 126 18.45 -2.73 9.72
CA PHE A 126 17.93 -1.49 10.28
C PHE A 126 18.50 -1.27 11.68
N PRO A 127 18.77 -0.02 12.08
CA PRO A 127 19.20 0.28 13.44
C PRO A 127 18.08 -0.06 14.45
N PRO A 128 18.43 -0.39 15.71
CA PRO A 128 17.43 -0.60 16.76
C PRO A 128 16.50 0.61 16.91
N GLY A 129 15.19 0.37 16.93
CA GLY A 129 14.18 1.43 17.03
C GLY A 129 13.86 2.14 15.73
N ALA A 130 14.40 1.71 14.59
CA ALA A 130 13.97 2.20 13.28
C ALA A 130 12.46 2.03 13.10
N LYS A 131 11.80 3.07 12.60
CA LYS A 131 10.41 2.95 12.15
C LYS A 131 10.41 2.23 10.81
N LEU A 132 10.11 0.94 10.86
CA LEU A 132 10.08 0.05 9.69
C LEU A 132 8.85 0.29 8.80
N PHE A 133 7.93 1.12 9.26
CA PHE A 133 6.68 1.42 8.61
C PHE A 133 6.63 2.91 8.23
N VAL A 134 6.40 3.17 6.95
CA VAL A 134 6.19 4.51 6.39
C VAL A 134 4.94 4.44 5.52
N GLN A 135 4.06 5.45 5.61
CA GLN A 135 3.02 5.58 4.60
C GLN A 135 3.67 6.11 3.34
N SER A 136 3.50 5.43 2.20
CA SER A 136 4.22 5.81 0.98
C SER A 136 3.91 7.23 0.50
N MET A 137 2.76 7.79 0.87
CA MET A 137 2.40 9.18 0.57
C MET A 137 3.20 10.21 1.40
N ASP A 138 3.73 9.81 2.55
CA ASP A 138 4.51 10.67 3.45
C ASP A 138 6.01 10.67 3.09
N CYS A 139 6.42 9.79 2.17
CA CYS A 139 7.81 9.63 1.79
C CYS A 139 8.19 10.61 0.68
N ALA A 140 9.15 11.49 0.97
CA ALA A 140 9.75 12.36 -0.03
C ALA A 140 10.93 11.63 -0.68
N LEU A 141 10.71 11.08 -1.88
CA LEU A 141 11.80 10.52 -2.69
C LEU A 141 12.67 11.68 -3.18
N ALA A 142 13.91 11.74 -2.71
CA ALA A 142 14.87 12.78 -3.05
C ALA A 142 16.13 12.18 -3.68
N ASP A 143 16.76 12.97 -4.54
CA ASP A 143 18.09 12.64 -5.04
C ASP A 143 19.12 12.81 -3.92
N PRO A 144 20.21 12.01 -3.95
CA PRO A 144 21.26 12.08 -2.94
C PRO A 144 21.97 13.45 -2.99
N PRO A 145 22.52 13.95 -1.87
CA PRO A 145 23.29 15.18 -1.86
C PRO A 145 24.50 15.15 -2.81
N GLU A 146 24.82 16.28 -3.46
CA GLU A 146 25.89 16.39 -4.47
C GLU A 146 27.28 15.91 -4.01
N LYS A 147 27.55 15.93 -2.69
CA LYS A 147 28.85 15.56 -2.09
C LYS A 147 28.79 14.27 -1.27
N SER A 148 27.95 13.33 -1.68
CA SER A 148 27.77 12.06 -0.99
C SER A 148 28.24 10.86 -1.81
N SER A 149 28.59 9.78 -1.13
CA SER A 149 28.77 8.48 -1.76
C SER A 149 27.39 7.83 -1.93
N LEU A 150 26.95 7.67 -3.18
CA LEU A 150 25.71 6.98 -3.52
C LEU A 150 25.91 5.47 -3.56
N TYR A 151 25.02 4.76 -2.87
CA TYR A 151 24.88 3.32 -2.90
C TYR A 151 23.51 2.96 -3.46
N GLN A 152 23.48 2.06 -4.43
CA GLN A 152 22.25 1.56 -5.02
C GLN A 152 22.39 0.07 -5.33
N ASP A 153 21.46 -0.75 -4.85
CA ASP A 153 21.42 -2.17 -5.19
C ASP A 153 19.98 -2.70 -5.24
N ASN A 154 19.81 -3.85 -5.88
CA ASN A 154 18.56 -4.59 -5.86
C ASN A 154 18.48 -5.41 -4.57
N LEU A 155 17.36 -5.31 -3.87
CA LEU A 155 17.08 -6.15 -2.72
C LEU A 155 16.43 -7.46 -3.15
N GLY A 156 16.84 -8.53 -2.47
CA GLY A 156 16.20 -9.83 -2.59
C GLY A 156 14.88 -9.88 -1.81
N LEU A 157 14.33 -11.08 -1.70
CA LEU A 157 13.22 -11.32 -0.78
C LEU A 157 13.69 -11.06 0.65
N GLN A 158 12.98 -10.19 1.35
CA GLN A 158 13.27 -9.86 2.72
C GLN A 158 11.97 -9.82 3.53
N GLU A 159 11.99 -10.51 4.65
CA GLU A 159 10.94 -10.44 5.66
C GLU A 159 11.39 -9.50 6.77
N ILE A 160 10.48 -8.63 7.20
CA ILE A 160 10.73 -7.65 8.24
C ILE A 160 9.64 -7.79 9.29
N GLY A 161 10.05 -7.98 10.53
CA GLY A 161 9.15 -8.22 11.66
C GLY A 161 9.19 -9.67 12.14
N VAL A 162 8.62 -9.90 13.32
CA VAL A 162 8.50 -11.22 13.94
C VAL A 162 7.20 -11.27 14.73
N GLY A 163 6.66 -12.47 14.88
CA GLY A 163 5.51 -12.72 15.74
C GLY A 163 4.19 -12.86 14.99
N PRO A 164 3.11 -13.13 15.73
CA PRO A 164 1.80 -13.35 15.16
C PRO A 164 1.23 -12.04 14.61
N VAL A 165 0.37 -12.17 13.60
CA VAL A 165 -0.33 -11.06 12.96
C VAL A 165 -1.83 -11.32 13.01
N ASP A 166 -2.63 -10.25 13.08
CA ASP A 166 -4.08 -10.32 13.01
C ASP A 166 -4.61 -10.18 11.58
N LYS A 167 -3.75 -9.76 10.65
CA LYS A 167 -4.05 -9.60 9.23
C LYS A 167 -2.82 -9.52 8.34
N ILE A 168 -3.02 -9.87 7.07
CA ILE A 168 -2.07 -9.62 5.98
C ILE A 168 -2.74 -8.68 4.97
N GLY A 169 -2.16 -7.50 4.76
CA GLY A 169 -2.52 -6.58 3.69
C GLY A 169 -1.69 -6.84 2.44
N PHE A 170 -2.30 -6.73 1.26
CA PHE A 170 -1.59 -6.91 -0.01
C PHE A 170 -2.12 -5.98 -1.11
N LEU A 171 -1.29 -5.74 -2.12
CA LEU A 171 -1.60 -4.88 -3.27
C LEU A 171 -1.70 -5.74 -4.53
N ILE A 172 -2.74 -5.56 -5.32
CA ILE A 172 -2.91 -6.27 -6.59
C ILE A 172 -2.66 -5.28 -7.76
N PRO A 173 -1.55 -5.45 -8.49
CA PRO A 173 -1.31 -4.67 -9.69
C PRO A 173 -2.19 -5.14 -10.84
N ASN A 174 -2.69 -4.21 -11.66
CA ASN A 174 -3.35 -4.49 -12.93
C ASN A 174 -4.45 -5.58 -12.88
N GLY A 175 -5.18 -5.68 -11.76
CA GLY A 175 -6.30 -6.58 -11.58
C GLY A 175 -7.49 -6.21 -12.47
N TRP A 176 -8.34 -7.21 -12.73
CA TRP A 176 -9.50 -7.10 -13.60
C TRP A 176 -10.71 -6.50 -12.89
N ASP A 177 -11.73 -6.11 -13.68
CA ASP A 177 -12.88 -5.39 -13.17
C ASP A 177 -13.82 -6.25 -12.32
N ALA A 178 -13.86 -5.99 -11.01
CA ALA A 178 -14.96 -6.41 -10.13
C ALA A 178 -16.19 -5.48 -10.29
N ASN A 179 -16.80 -5.44 -11.47
CA ASN A 179 -18.02 -4.62 -11.68
C ASN A 179 -19.25 -5.17 -10.95
N ASP A 180 -19.16 -6.43 -10.51
CA ASP A 180 -20.13 -7.21 -9.73
C ASP A 180 -19.84 -7.23 -8.22
N GLY A 181 -18.79 -6.53 -7.76
CA GLY A 181 -18.48 -6.41 -6.34
C GLY A 181 -19.54 -5.62 -5.58
N SER A 182 -19.63 -5.85 -4.27
CA SER A 182 -20.50 -5.09 -3.38
C SER A 182 -20.01 -3.63 -3.20
N MET A 183 -20.94 -2.74 -2.86
CA MET A 183 -20.68 -1.31 -2.69
C MET A 183 -19.79 -1.05 -1.48
N VAL A 184 -18.77 -0.21 -1.66
CA VAL A 184 -17.95 0.37 -0.58
C VAL A 184 -18.07 1.89 -0.63
N CYS A 185 -17.68 2.59 0.45
CA CYS A 185 -17.55 4.04 0.48
C CYS A 185 -16.11 4.52 0.64
N SER A 186 -15.87 5.73 0.16
CA SER A 186 -14.59 6.43 0.28
C SER A 186 -14.41 6.91 1.74
N PRO A 187 -13.30 6.61 2.43
CA PRO A 187 -13.06 7.07 3.80
C PRO A 187 -12.85 8.60 3.86
N ASP A 188 -12.36 9.20 2.77
CA ASP A 188 -12.18 10.64 2.55
C ASP A 188 -13.47 11.36 2.10
N ASN A 189 -14.44 10.61 1.57
CA ASN A 189 -15.72 11.15 1.10
C ASN A 189 -16.81 10.11 1.25
N LEU A 190 -17.46 10.10 2.42
CA LEU A 190 -18.47 9.10 2.78
C LEU A 190 -19.69 9.09 1.85
N THR A 191 -19.95 10.17 1.11
CA THR A 191 -21.06 10.24 0.13
C THR A 191 -20.73 9.55 -1.19
N HIS A 192 -19.43 9.29 -1.44
CA HIS A 192 -18.99 8.61 -2.65
C HIS A 192 -18.88 7.12 -2.42
N SER A 193 -19.59 6.34 -3.25
CA SER A 193 -19.60 4.88 -3.19
C SER A 193 -19.53 4.26 -4.58
N TRP A 194 -18.97 3.05 -4.66
CA TRP A 194 -18.85 2.28 -5.90
C TRP A 194 -18.80 0.77 -5.63
N ASN A 195 -19.21 -0.04 -6.61
CA ASN A 195 -19.04 -1.49 -6.58
C ASN A 195 -17.54 -1.80 -6.58
N ALA A 196 -17.05 -2.48 -5.55
CA ALA A 196 -15.61 -2.68 -5.39
C ALA A 196 -15.23 -3.96 -4.65
N ARG A 197 -16.05 -4.40 -3.69
CA ARG A 197 -15.66 -5.40 -2.71
C ARG A 197 -16.08 -6.80 -3.14
N VAL A 198 -15.09 -7.65 -3.25
CA VAL A 198 -15.24 -9.11 -3.28
C VAL A 198 -14.78 -9.65 -1.93
N GLN A 199 -15.60 -10.48 -1.31
CA GLN A 199 -15.25 -11.16 -0.06
C GLN A 199 -15.47 -12.65 -0.23
N VAL A 200 -14.46 -13.43 0.16
CA VAL A 200 -14.50 -14.88 0.13
C VAL A 200 -14.12 -15.39 1.50
N GLN A 201 -14.92 -16.31 2.03
CA GLN A 201 -14.62 -17.03 3.25
C GLN A 201 -14.41 -18.51 2.92
N ALA A 202 -13.30 -19.07 3.40
CA ALA A 202 -12.97 -20.48 3.24
C ALA A 202 -12.44 -21.02 4.56
N GLY A 203 -13.18 -21.95 5.17
CA GLY A 203 -12.89 -22.40 6.53
C GLY A 203 -12.94 -21.24 7.52
N ASP A 204 -11.85 -21.06 8.25
CA ASP A 204 -11.65 -19.99 9.22
C ASP A 204 -10.84 -18.81 8.67
N TRP A 205 -10.71 -18.70 7.34
CA TRP A 205 -10.09 -17.57 6.67
C TRP A 205 -11.11 -16.72 5.93
N SER A 206 -10.90 -15.41 5.93
CA SER A 206 -11.62 -14.43 5.12
C SER A 206 -10.62 -13.63 4.30
N VAL A 207 -10.87 -13.54 3.00
CA VAL A 207 -10.17 -12.66 2.06
C VAL A 207 -11.14 -11.60 1.60
N THR A 208 -10.74 -10.34 1.74
CA THR A 208 -11.46 -9.18 1.20
C THR A 208 -10.57 -8.51 0.17
N ILE A 209 -11.12 -8.22 -1.01
CA ILE A 209 -10.43 -7.50 -2.08
C ILE A 209 -11.31 -6.34 -2.51
N ASP A 210 -10.76 -5.13 -2.46
CA ASP A 210 -11.44 -3.92 -2.85
C ASP A 210 -10.76 -3.27 -4.05
N ARG A 211 -11.55 -2.96 -5.07
CA ARG A 211 -11.11 -2.10 -6.17
C ARG A 211 -10.89 -0.67 -5.70
N THR A 212 -9.71 -0.11 -6.02
CA THR A 212 -9.35 1.26 -5.64
C THR A 212 -10.20 2.30 -6.37
N LYS A 213 -10.32 3.49 -5.78
CA LYS A 213 -11.03 4.63 -6.36
C LYS A 213 -10.47 5.03 -7.72
N GLN A 214 -9.14 5.05 -7.89
CA GLN A 214 -8.54 5.33 -9.20
C GLN A 214 -8.91 4.29 -10.25
N ALA A 215 -8.95 3.02 -9.87
CA ALA A 215 -9.29 1.93 -10.77
C ALA A 215 -10.76 1.96 -11.19
N SER A 216 -11.67 2.54 -10.40
CA SER A 216 -13.07 2.71 -10.79
C SER A 216 -13.24 3.69 -11.97
N ARG A 217 -12.26 4.59 -12.18
CA ARG A 217 -12.33 5.62 -13.22
C ARG A 217 -11.96 5.08 -14.62
N ARG A 218 -12.80 5.39 -15.61
CA ARG A 218 -12.64 4.92 -17.00
C ARG A 218 -11.41 5.51 -17.69
N ASP A 219 -11.11 6.78 -17.43
CA ASP A 219 -9.95 7.48 -17.99
C ASP A 219 -8.63 6.88 -17.49
N PHE A 220 -8.55 6.58 -16.20
CA PHE A 220 -7.40 5.90 -15.60
C PHE A 220 -7.14 4.54 -16.26
N ARG A 221 -8.16 3.68 -16.38
CA ARG A 221 -8.04 2.38 -17.07
C ARG A 221 -7.57 2.51 -18.51
N LYS A 222 -8.11 3.50 -19.24
CA LYS A 222 -7.69 3.78 -20.62
C LYS A 222 -6.21 4.20 -20.66
N GLY A 223 -5.78 5.06 -19.74
CA GLY A 223 -4.37 5.45 -19.60
C GLY A 223 -3.46 4.27 -19.30
N LEU A 224 -3.85 3.42 -18.35
CA LEU A 224 -3.10 2.22 -17.97
C LEU A 224 -2.91 1.29 -19.17
N LYS A 225 -4.00 1.02 -19.92
CA LYS A 225 -3.95 0.20 -21.14
C LYS A 225 -3.07 0.83 -22.23
N ASN A 226 -3.21 2.13 -22.47
CA ASN A 226 -2.50 2.82 -23.54
C ASN A 226 -0.98 2.88 -23.31
N THR A 227 -0.57 2.96 -22.05
CA THR A 227 0.84 3.02 -21.66
C THR A 227 1.47 1.64 -21.49
N GLY A 228 0.67 0.57 -21.42
CA GLY A 228 1.15 -0.74 -20.99
C GLY A 228 1.72 -0.72 -19.56
N GLY A 229 1.34 0.28 -18.76
CA GLY A 229 1.92 0.55 -17.45
C GLY A 229 1.44 -0.41 -16.37
N ARG A 230 1.93 -0.16 -15.16
CA ARG A 230 1.60 -0.93 -13.96
C ARG A 230 1.05 0.00 -12.90
N ALA A 231 -0.03 -0.39 -12.27
CA ALA A 231 -0.60 0.37 -11.17
C ALA A 231 -1.32 -0.56 -10.20
N VAL A 232 -1.37 -0.15 -8.93
CA VAL A 232 -2.22 -0.82 -7.95
C VAL A 232 -3.69 -0.53 -8.29
N THR A 233 -4.43 -1.59 -8.53
CA THR A 233 -5.85 -1.51 -8.90
C THR A 233 -6.77 -2.02 -7.80
N HIS A 234 -6.27 -2.91 -6.96
CA HIS A 234 -7.00 -3.44 -5.83
C HIS A 234 -6.12 -3.52 -4.58
N ILE A 235 -6.76 -3.43 -3.43
CA ILE A 235 -6.17 -3.66 -2.12
C ILE A 235 -6.84 -4.90 -1.55
N GLY A 236 -6.04 -5.82 -1.03
CA GLY A 236 -6.50 -7.04 -0.40
C GLY A 236 -6.16 -7.09 1.08
N GLU A 237 -6.98 -7.82 1.82
CA GLU A 237 -6.78 -8.14 3.23
C GLU A 237 -7.15 -9.61 3.47
N LEU A 238 -6.27 -10.35 4.14
CA LEU A 238 -6.48 -11.72 4.60
C LEU A 238 -6.49 -11.73 6.14
N ARG A 239 -7.50 -12.35 6.74
CA ARG A 239 -7.63 -12.50 8.20
C ARG A 239 -8.25 -13.83 8.58
N ARG A 240 -8.06 -14.26 9.83
CA ARG A 240 -8.91 -15.31 10.43
C ARG A 240 -10.31 -14.76 10.69
N VAL A 241 -11.32 -15.60 10.49
CA VAL A 241 -12.71 -15.34 10.87
C VAL A 241 -12.75 -15.17 12.39
N GLY A 242 -13.27 -14.05 12.87
CA GLY A 242 -13.26 -13.70 14.29
C GLY A 242 -12.03 -12.90 14.76
N GLY A 243 -11.05 -12.64 13.88
CA GLY A 243 -9.93 -11.74 14.17
C GLY A 243 -8.84 -12.32 15.07
N ALA A 244 -8.76 -13.66 15.18
CA ALA A 244 -7.68 -14.33 15.88
C ALA A 244 -6.33 -14.05 15.19
N GLU A 245 -5.28 -13.88 15.99
CA GLU A 245 -3.92 -13.79 15.48
C GLU A 245 -3.44 -15.15 14.94
N PHE A 246 -2.53 -15.11 13.98
CA PHE A 246 -1.96 -16.29 13.32
C PHE A 246 -0.49 -16.06 12.98
N ALA A 247 0.27 -17.15 12.82
CA ALA A 247 1.64 -17.05 12.35
C ALA A 247 1.64 -16.81 10.82
N PRO A 248 2.48 -15.93 10.25
CA PRO A 248 2.49 -15.66 8.81
C PRO A 248 2.61 -16.92 7.93
N GLU A 249 3.33 -17.94 8.38
CA GLU A 249 3.46 -19.25 7.73
C GLU A 249 2.13 -20.03 7.60
N ASP A 250 1.19 -19.83 8.53
CA ASP A 250 -0.14 -20.46 8.47
C ASP A 250 -0.93 -19.95 7.27
N ALA A 251 -0.73 -18.69 6.89
CA ALA A 251 -1.37 -18.11 5.74
C ALA A 251 -0.89 -18.79 4.45
N ALA A 252 0.41 -19.06 4.31
CA ALA A 252 0.98 -19.65 3.09
C ALA A 252 0.42 -21.05 2.77
N LEU A 253 0.13 -21.85 3.80
CA LEU A 253 -0.47 -23.19 3.64
C LEU A 253 -1.91 -23.13 3.09
N SER A 254 -2.66 -22.08 3.41
CA SER A 254 -4.06 -21.92 2.96
C SER A 254 -4.19 -21.63 1.46
N TRP A 255 -3.22 -20.94 0.85
CA TRP A 255 -3.24 -20.60 -0.59
C TRP A 255 -2.98 -21.81 -1.49
N ASN A 256 -2.27 -22.83 -1.01
CA ASN A 256 -1.97 -24.03 -1.79
C ASN A 256 -3.13 -25.04 -1.81
N LEU A 257 -4.02 -25.00 -0.81
CA LEU A 257 -5.18 -25.90 -0.75
C LEU A 257 -6.27 -25.52 -1.77
N SER A 258 -6.31 -24.28 -2.27
CA SER A 258 -7.27 -23.84 -3.30
C SER A 258 -6.77 -24.03 -4.75
N ALA A 259 -5.48 -24.30 -4.96
CA ALA A 259 -4.91 -24.62 -6.28
C ALA A 259 -5.00 -26.13 -6.63
N SER A 260 -5.55 -26.95 -5.72
CA SER A 260 -5.64 -28.41 -5.85
C SER A 260 -7.06 -28.91 -6.18
N CYS A 261 -7.98 -28.01 -6.54
CA CYS A 261 -9.36 -28.35 -6.95
C CYS A 261 -9.54 -28.14 -8.45
#